data_AF-A0A8H7IVX1-F1
#
_entry.id   AF-A0A8H7IVX1-F1
#
_cell.length_a   1.000
_cell.length_b   1.000
_cell.length_c   1.000
_cell.angle_alpha   90.00
_cell.angle_beta   90.00
_cell.angle_gamma   90.00
#
_symmetry.space_group_name_H-M   'P 1'
#
loop_
_entity.id
_entity.type
_entity.pdbx_description
1 polymer ?
#
loop_
_entity_poly.entity_id
_entity_poly.type
_entity_poly.pdbx_seq_one_letter_code
_entity_poly.pdbx_strand_id
1 'polypeptide(L)'
;MPAARSTLAATQEHGASIFTNFKSHCDAKRVDTKTTTLTLLRNAYEDYHVTEVEAKQVSLFEFAAADKALLMLDSEDERFNATRNWRSVGEGIEKKMHPGKLTDDFRFARFQYIWDDKEFLVYYITWHDMLAQPAKLFYILHPRSVSHLVDGHCQETDALILSAGKWTSQLHDEIFVFDNGYWDKSKELWTSVSSASWTDVILSPAKKQNLIDDVQGFFDNQTLYAEFAVPWKRGVILHGVPGNGKTVSIKALMASLYIRPDPIPSLYVKSFETNCQTQQYAIRQIFQKARSVAPCLLIFEDLDSLVGDDIRSYFLNEVDGLESNDGILMIGSTNHLDKLDPAISKRPSRFDRKYHFRIPEEEERRLYTEYWRKKLLKNETVEFPEELCSVIAKLSEGFSFAYLKELFVMALLSLVRGFKGDDFEIVDSAEADKALTPDTAVPTKEKEEEKKKEEDLCTCKTTCATCSKPLPTDSQEAKKKDEATEAKEEVKKNKMVMPTIEIPDNLTDNLLLKVIKHQIAVLHADMDNDKDEGPARSKIKVEGGRDMSIRQRQATARRTADRG
;
A
#
# COMPACT_ATOMS: atom_id res chain seq x y z
N MET A 1 29.04 -1.02 -69.96
CA MET A 1 28.64 -1.29 -68.57
C MET A 1 29.83 -1.86 -67.81
N PRO A 2 30.47 -1.12 -66.88
CA PRO A 2 31.38 -1.77 -65.92
C PRO A 2 30.55 -2.70 -65.04
N ALA A 3 31.01 -3.93 -64.82
CA ALA A 3 30.26 -4.89 -64.01
C ALA A 3 30.07 -4.35 -62.59
N ALA A 4 28.83 -4.39 -62.08
CA ALA A 4 28.55 -4.04 -60.69
C ALA A 4 29.22 -5.09 -59.79
N ARG A 5 30.42 -4.77 -59.25
CA ARG A 5 31.06 -5.58 -58.21
C ARG A 5 30.03 -5.76 -57.08
N SER A 6 29.59 -7.00 -56.90
CA SER A 6 28.58 -7.33 -55.89
C SER A 6 29.05 -6.81 -54.53
N THR A 7 28.23 -5.97 -53.89
CA THR A 7 28.56 -5.40 -52.58
C THR A 7 28.80 -6.50 -51.54
N LEU A 8 28.11 -7.64 -51.72
CA LEU A 8 28.27 -8.88 -50.97
C LEU A 8 29.66 -9.51 -51.11
N ALA A 9 30.26 -9.48 -52.31
CA ALA A 9 31.63 -9.96 -52.53
C ALA A 9 32.68 -8.97 -51.99
N ALA A 10 32.39 -7.67 -52.05
CA ALA A 10 33.27 -6.61 -51.52
C ALA A 10 33.26 -6.49 -49.97
N THR A 11 32.32 -7.15 -49.29
CA THR A 11 32.16 -7.12 -47.82
C THR A 11 32.28 -8.51 -47.18
N GLN A 12 32.68 -9.52 -47.95
CA GLN A 12 32.62 -10.93 -47.54
C GLN A 12 33.52 -11.23 -46.33
N GLU A 13 34.71 -10.62 -46.25
CA GLU A 13 35.61 -10.69 -45.09
C GLU A 13 35.02 -10.01 -43.84
N HIS A 14 34.30 -8.90 -44.01
CA HIS A 14 33.61 -8.23 -42.90
C HIS A 14 32.47 -9.10 -42.38
N GLY A 15 31.72 -9.76 -43.27
CA GLY A 15 30.70 -10.76 -42.91
C GLY A 15 31.30 -11.93 -42.12
N ALA A 16 32.45 -12.46 -42.56
CA ALA A 16 33.17 -13.51 -41.84
C ALA A 16 33.67 -13.07 -40.45
N SER A 17 34.21 -11.84 -40.34
CA SER A 17 34.62 -11.25 -39.07
C SER A 17 33.44 -11.05 -38.11
N ILE A 18 32.35 -10.43 -38.59
CA ILE A 18 31.12 -10.22 -37.81
C ILE A 18 30.53 -11.57 -37.36
N PHE A 19 30.45 -12.57 -38.24
CA PHE A 19 29.96 -13.90 -37.87
C PHE A 19 30.89 -14.61 -36.88
N THR A 20 32.21 -14.45 -36.99
CA THR A 20 33.17 -15.03 -36.04
C THR A 20 33.07 -14.35 -34.66
N ASN A 21 32.91 -13.03 -34.61
CA ASN A 21 32.71 -12.29 -33.36
C ASN A 21 31.35 -12.62 -32.71
N PHE A 22 30.28 -12.71 -33.51
CA PHE A 22 28.96 -13.16 -33.06
C PHE A 22 29.02 -14.59 -32.52
N LYS A 23 29.66 -15.52 -33.25
CA LYS A 23 29.87 -16.89 -32.79
C LYS A 23 30.71 -16.94 -31.51
N SER A 24 31.79 -16.18 -31.41
CA SER A 24 32.63 -16.09 -30.20
C SER A 24 31.84 -15.57 -28.98
N HIS A 25 30.92 -14.62 -29.19
CA HIS A 25 30.00 -14.15 -28.17
C HIS A 25 28.97 -15.21 -27.75
N CYS A 26 28.48 -16.04 -28.68
CA CYS A 26 27.55 -17.14 -28.39
C CYS A 26 28.23 -18.40 -27.81
N ASP A 27 29.48 -18.67 -28.17
CA ASP A 27 30.32 -19.77 -27.66
C ASP A 27 31.03 -19.39 -26.34
N ALA A 28 30.78 -18.18 -25.81
CA ALA A 28 31.38 -17.70 -24.57
C ALA A 28 30.99 -18.61 -23.39
N LYS A 29 31.98 -19.31 -22.82
CA LYS A 29 31.78 -20.15 -21.64
C LYS A 29 31.20 -19.29 -20.50
N ARG A 30 30.02 -19.66 -19.98
CA ARG A 30 29.56 -19.13 -18.69
C ARG A 30 30.54 -19.55 -17.61
N VAL A 31 31.29 -18.57 -17.11
CA VAL A 31 32.18 -18.73 -15.95
C VAL A 31 31.32 -18.61 -14.71
N ASP A 32 31.35 -19.60 -13.82
CA ASP A 32 30.79 -19.42 -12.48
C ASP A 32 31.70 -18.46 -11.70
N THR A 33 31.24 -17.23 -11.54
CA THR A 33 31.91 -16.19 -10.74
C THR A 33 32.18 -16.67 -9.32
N LYS A 34 31.30 -17.48 -8.71
CA LYS A 34 31.44 -17.96 -7.35
C LYS A 34 32.63 -18.91 -7.22
N THR A 35 32.61 -20.05 -7.92
CA THR A 35 33.72 -21.03 -7.91
C THR A 35 35.04 -20.39 -8.36
N THR A 36 35.00 -19.47 -9.33
CA THR A 36 36.20 -18.76 -9.80
C THR A 36 36.79 -17.87 -8.70
N THR A 37 35.96 -17.07 -8.02
CA THR A 37 36.38 -16.21 -6.90
C THR A 37 36.93 -17.03 -5.73
N LEU A 38 36.25 -18.11 -5.36
CA LEU A 38 36.70 -19.03 -4.31
C LEU A 38 38.08 -19.64 -4.64
N THR A 39 38.29 -20.03 -5.89
CA THR A 39 39.56 -20.59 -6.37
C THR A 39 40.67 -19.53 -6.35
N LEU A 40 40.40 -18.31 -6.81
CA LEU A 40 41.36 -17.21 -6.77
C LEU A 40 41.79 -16.86 -5.33
N LEU A 41 40.84 -16.80 -4.39
CA LEU A 41 41.15 -16.54 -2.98
C LEU A 41 41.95 -17.67 -2.34
N ARG A 42 41.60 -18.94 -2.60
CA ARG A 42 42.33 -20.11 -2.06
C ARG A 42 43.75 -20.23 -2.61
N ASN A 43 43.99 -19.82 -3.86
CA ASN A 43 45.32 -19.81 -4.46
C ASN A 43 46.15 -18.58 -4.05
N ALA A 44 45.52 -17.46 -3.72
CA ALA A 44 46.21 -16.25 -3.24
C ALA A 44 46.58 -16.32 -1.75
N TYR A 45 45.83 -17.08 -0.96
CA TYR A 45 45.99 -17.22 0.49
C TYR A 45 46.09 -18.70 0.89
N GLU A 46 47.15 -19.38 0.44
CA GLU A 46 47.37 -20.81 0.69
C GLU A 46 47.42 -21.15 2.19
N ASP A 47 47.89 -20.23 3.04
CA ASP A 47 47.95 -20.38 4.50
C ASP A 47 46.64 -20.02 5.25
N TYR A 48 45.52 -19.82 4.54
CA TYR A 48 44.22 -19.45 5.13
C TYR A 48 43.12 -20.47 4.83
N HIS A 49 42.13 -20.55 5.71
CA HIS A 49 40.81 -21.11 5.39
C HIS A 49 39.95 -20.04 4.75
N VAL A 50 39.26 -20.38 3.65
CA VAL A 50 38.33 -19.48 2.93
C VAL A 50 36.92 -20.04 3.04
N THR A 51 36.06 -19.33 3.78
CA THR A 51 34.66 -19.69 4.04
C THR A 51 33.72 -18.74 3.30
N GLU A 52 32.71 -19.29 2.61
CA GLU A 52 31.72 -18.51 1.86
C GLU A 52 30.46 -18.28 2.69
N VAL A 53 29.90 -17.06 2.65
CA VAL A 53 28.67 -16.71 3.38
C VAL A 53 27.79 -15.82 2.51
N GLU A 54 26.49 -16.14 2.42
CA GLU A 54 25.52 -15.28 1.73
C GLU A 54 25.19 -14.05 2.58
N ALA A 55 25.44 -12.85 2.05
CA ALA A 55 25.21 -11.60 2.76
C ALA A 55 23.73 -11.32 3.09
N LYS A 56 22.80 -12.03 2.44
CA LYS A 56 21.36 -12.01 2.74
C LYS A 56 20.99 -12.82 4.00
N GLN A 57 21.81 -13.82 4.36
CA GLN A 57 21.58 -14.68 5.53
C GLN A 57 22.32 -14.15 6.77
N VAL A 58 23.53 -13.61 6.59
CA VAL A 58 24.37 -13.07 7.66
C VAL A 58 24.96 -11.72 7.24
N SER A 59 24.59 -10.66 7.94
CA SER A 59 24.96 -9.28 7.61
C SER A 59 26.14 -8.80 8.45
N LEU A 60 27.37 -9.15 8.04
CA LEU A 60 28.60 -8.74 8.74
C LEU A 60 28.76 -7.22 8.82
N PHE A 61 28.28 -6.48 7.82
CA PHE A 61 28.30 -5.02 7.80
C PHE A 61 27.36 -4.40 8.85
N GLU A 62 26.13 -4.89 8.97
CA GLU A 62 25.18 -4.38 9.96
C GLU A 62 25.56 -4.80 11.39
N PHE A 63 26.09 -6.01 11.56
CA PHE A 63 26.63 -6.48 12.84
C PHE A 63 27.78 -5.59 13.34
N ALA A 64 28.70 -5.21 12.45
CA ALA A 64 29.76 -4.26 12.78
C ALA A 64 29.23 -2.83 13.02
N ALA A 65 28.27 -2.36 12.20
CA ALA A 65 27.63 -1.05 12.36
C ALA A 65 26.71 -0.94 13.60
N ALA A 66 26.49 -2.04 14.33
CA ALA A 66 25.81 -2.10 15.63
C ALA A 66 26.81 -2.28 16.81
N ASP A 67 28.07 -1.89 16.59
CA ASP A 67 29.20 -1.96 17.52
C ASP A 67 29.44 -3.37 18.12
N LYS A 68 29.12 -4.43 17.36
CA LYS A 68 29.39 -5.83 17.78
C LYS A 68 30.72 -6.37 17.28
N ALA A 69 31.27 -5.75 16.23
CA ALA A 69 32.55 -6.07 15.63
C ALA A 69 33.13 -4.79 15.02
N LEU A 70 34.45 -4.73 14.85
CA LEU A 70 35.13 -3.61 14.21
C LEU A 70 35.42 -3.96 12.74
N LEU A 71 34.93 -3.11 11.83
CA LEU A 71 35.08 -3.25 10.37
C LEU A 71 35.87 -2.07 9.83
N MET A 72 37.02 -2.34 9.18
CA MET A 72 37.78 -1.32 8.46
C MET A 72 37.92 -1.71 7.00
N LEU A 73 37.55 -0.81 6.09
CA LEU A 73 37.81 -0.96 4.66
C LEU A 73 39.32 -0.90 4.42
N ASP A 74 39.85 -1.89 3.70
CA ASP A 74 41.18 -1.78 3.13
C ASP A 74 41.15 -0.76 1.97
N SER A 75 41.74 0.41 2.22
CA SER A 75 41.85 1.50 1.26
C SER A 75 43.21 1.58 0.57
N GLU A 76 44.12 0.63 0.81
CA GLU A 76 45.44 0.66 0.16
C GLU A 76 45.31 0.44 -1.36
N ASP A 77 46.04 1.24 -2.14
CA ASP A 77 46.08 1.22 -3.62
C ASP A 77 44.71 1.30 -4.34
N GLU A 78 43.68 1.87 -3.69
CA GLU A 78 42.30 1.98 -4.22
C GLU A 78 41.71 0.63 -4.72
N ARG A 79 42.12 -0.51 -4.12
CA ARG A 79 41.77 -1.87 -4.62
C ARG A 79 40.33 -2.33 -4.31
N PHE A 80 39.39 -1.40 -4.26
CA PHE A 80 37.96 -1.65 -4.11
C PHE A 80 37.15 -1.01 -5.26
N ASN A 81 36.01 -1.62 -5.59
CA ASN A 81 35.06 -1.11 -6.58
C ASN A 81 33.76 -0.78 -5.84
N ALA A 82 33.45 0.50 -5.69
CA ALA A 82 32.22 0.98 -5.06
C ALA A 82 31.54 2.06 -5.90
N THR A 83 30.22 2.08 -5.87
CA THR A 83 29.44 3.24 -6.34
C THR A 83 29.09 4.10 -5.13
N ARG A 84 29.69 5.30 -5.06
CA ARG A 84 29.48 6.24 -3.95
C ARG A 84 28.14 6.96 -4.11
N ASN A 85 27.11 6.41 -3.48
CA ASN A 85 25.75 6.92 -3.57
C ASN A 85 25.55 8.07 -2.57
N TRP A 86 24.97 9.18 -3.04
CA TRP A 86 24.44 10.24 -2.19
C TRP A 86 22.93 10.02 -2.00
N ARG A 87 22.48 10.00 -0.75
CA ARG A 87 21.06 10.02 -0.39
C ARG A 87 20.73 11.39 0.21
N SER A 88 19.73 12.06 -0.33
CA SER A 88 19.14 13.24 0.32
C SER A 88 18.52 12.87 1.66
N VAL A 89 18.57 13.78 2.63
CA VAL A 89 17.56 13.79 3.70
C VAL A 89 16.21 14.15 3.08
N GLY A 90 15.10 13.73 3.71
CA GLY A 90 13.75 13.82 3.15
C GLY A 90 13.32 15.21 2.68
N GLU A 91 12.28 15.26 1.84
CA GLU A 91 11.76 16.50 1.27
C GLU A 91 11.07 17.35 2.35
N GLY A 92 11.80 18.31 2.92
CA GLY A 92 11.30 19.15 4.00
C GLY A 92 12.31 20.18 4.49
N ILE A 93 12.09 20.70 5.70
CA ILE A 93 12.92 21.74 6.32
C ILE A 93 14.37 21.25 6.54
N GLU A 94 14.56 19.96 6.84
CA GLU A 94 15.86 19.32 7.06
C GLU A 94 16.81 19.44 5.86
N LYS A 95 16.26 19.49 4.64
CA LYS A 95 16.99 19.69 3.37
C LYS A 95 17.76 21.03 3.31
N LYS A 96 17.46 21.98 4.21
CA LYS A 96 18.20 23.25 4.37
C LYS A 96 19.36 23.19 5.37
N MET A 97 19.47 22.13 6.18
CA MET A 97 20.49 22.02 7.24
C MET A 97 21.41 20.79 7.12
N HIS A 98 20.98 19.71 6.46
CA HIS A 98 21.79 18.50 6.31
C HIS A 98 22.23 18.27 4.85
N PRO A 99 23.53 18.07 4.56
CA PRO A 99 24.05 17.90 3.19
C PRO A 99 23.78 16.49 2.59
N GLY A 100 22.69 15.82 2.99
CA GLY A 100 22.46 14.39 2.71
C GLY A 100 23.43 13.46 3.45
N LYS A 101 23.38 12.16 3.12
CA LYS A 101 24.30 11.13 3.61
C LYS A 101 24.96 10.43 2.43
N LEU A 102 26.28 10.21 2.51
CA LEU A 102 27.02 9.38 1.56
C LEU A 102 27.03 7.92 2.05
N THR A 103 26.85 6.98 1.12
CA THR A 103 26.88 5.53 1.35
C THR A 103 27.52 4.84 0.15
N ASP A 104 28.57 4.05 0.37
CA ASP A 104 29.26 3.31 -0.69
C ASP A 104 28.57 1.95 -0.94
N ASP A 105 28.19 1.67 -2.18
CA ASP A 105 27.65 0.38 -2.62
C ASP A 105 28.76 -0.43 -3.29
N PHE A 106 29.30 -1.40 -2.55
CA PHE A 106 30.48 -2.18 -2.96
C PHE A 106 30.14 -3.31 -3.94
N ARG A 107 30.86 -3.35 -5.07
CA ARG A 107 30.89 -4.49 -6.00
C ARG A 107 32.04 -5.45 -5.68
N PHE A 108 33.14 -4.92 -5.18
CA PHE A 108 34.29 -5.67 -4.70
C PHE A 108 34.99 -4.84 -3.63
N ALA A 109 35.24 -5.41 -2.45
CA ALA A 109 36.05 -4.76 -1.42
C ALA A 109 36.68 -5.79 -0.47
N ARG A 110 37.78 -5.39 0.16
CA ARG A 110 38.48 -6.14 1.21
C ARG A 110 38.38 -5.35 2.51
N PHE A 111 38.22 -6.05 3.63
CA PHE A 111 38.06 -5.45 4.95
C PHE A 111 38.85 -6.22 5.99
N GLN A 112 39.46 -5.49 6.93
CA GLN A 112 39.89 -6.05 8.21
C GLN A 112 38.66 -6.11 9.12
N TYR A 113 38.41 -7.27 9.74
CA TYR A 113 37.25 -7.53 10.58
C TYR A 113 37.72 -8.09 11.92
N ILE A 114 37.43 -7.41 13.02
CA ILE A 114 37.86 -7.81 14.37
C ILE A 114 36.63 -8.10 15.23
N TRP A 115 36.57 -9.31 15.79
CA TRP A 115 35.47 -9.80 16.62
C TRP A 115 35.99 -10.83 17.63
N ASP A 116 35.56 -10.76 18.88
CA ASP A 116 35.97 -11.69 19.97
C ASP A 116 37.51 -11.82 20.08
N ASP A 117 38.19 -10.66 20.06
CA ASP A 117 39.65 -10.45 20.00
C ASP A 117 40.38 -11.21 18.86
N LYS A 118 39.65 -11.73 17.86
CA LYS A 118 40.18 -12.41 16.67
C LYS A 118 40.06 -11.53 15.44
N GLU A 119 41.07 -11.64 14.57
CA GLU A 119 41.11 -10.96 13.28
C GLU A 119 40.71 -11.91 12.14
N PHE A 120 39.89 -11.39 11.23
CA PHE A 120 39.46 -12.04 10.00
C PHE A 120 39.64 -11.08 8.83
N LEU A 121 40.06 -11.60 7.68
CA LEU A 121 40.13 -10.84 6.43
C LEU A 121 38.87 -11.14 5.62
N VAL A 122 38.00 -10.14 5.42
CA VAL A 122 36.69 -10.32 4.78
C VAL A 122 36.70 -9.67 3.41
N TYR A 123 36.43 -10.45 2.36
CA TYR A 123 36.09 -9.92 1.04
C TYR A 123 34.57 -9.86 0.88
N TYR A 124 34.03 -8.76 0.38
CA TYR A 124 32.63 -8.64 -0.02
C TYR A 124 32.54 -8.40 -1.52
N ILE A 125 31.77 -9.24 -2.21
CA ILE A 125 31.74 -9.31 -3.68
C ILE A 125 30.30 -9.43 -4.16
N THR A 126 29.91 -8.54 -5.08
CA THR A 126 28.59 -8.47 -5.70
C THR A 126 28.70 -8.68 -7.21
N TRP A 127 27.93 -9.61 -7.76
CA TRP A 127 27.77 -9.76 -9.22
C TRP A 127 26.30 -9.93 -9.61
N HIS A 128 26.01 -9.97 -10.91
CA HIS A 128 24.68 -10.26 -11.46
C HIS A 128 24.82 -11.43 -12.44
N ASP A 129 23.91 -12.39 -12.41
CA ASP A 129 23.72 -13.37 -13.49
C ASP A 129 22.43 -13.02 -14.26
N MET A 130 22.36 -13.44 -15.51
CA MET A 130 21.22 -13.24 -16.40
C MET A 130 19.93 -13.77 -15.74
N LEU A 131 18.97 -12.88 -15.50
CA LEU A 131 17.65 -13.15 -14.88
C LEU A 131 17.68 -13.41 -13.35
N ALA A 132 18.81 -13.23 -12.67
CA ALA A 132 18.93 -13.34 -11.22
C ALA A 132 19.02 -11.97 -10.52
N GLN A 133 18.66 -11.94 -9.23
CA GLN A 133 18.98 -10.81 -8.34
C GLN A 133 20.51 -10.73 -8.11
N PRO A 134 21.05 -9.57 -7.65
CA PRO A 134 22.46 -9.44 -7.32
C PRO A 134 22.91 -10.48 -6.30
N ALA A 135 23.82 -11.38 -6.70
CA ALA A 135 24.47 -12.30 -5.79
C ALA A 135 25.49 -11.52 -4.95
N LYS A 136 25.33 -11.54 -3.63
CA LYS A 136 26.11 -10.79 -2.64
C LYS A 136 26.70 -11.76 -1.62
N LEU A 137 28.00 -11.99 -1.68
CA LEU A 137 28.70 -12.92 -0.78
C LEU A 137 29.80 -12.22 0.01
N PHE A 138 29.96 -12.65 1.25
CA PHE A 138 31.18 -12.50 2.02
C PHE A 138 32.05 -13.74 1.83
N TYR A 139 33.36 -13.55 1.70
CA TYR A 139 34.36 -14.60 1.83
C TYR A 139 35.22 -14.25 3.05
N ILE A 140 35.11 -15.05 4.11
CA ILE A 140 35.81 -14.84 5.39
C ILE A 140 37.08 -15.69 5.39
N LEU A 141 38.22 -15.05 5.64
CA LEU A 141 39.53 -15.69 5.70
C LEU A 141 40.11 -15.64 7.13
N HIS A 142 40.60 -16.78 7.61
CA HIS A 142 41.29 -16.91 8.90
C HIS A 142 42.53 -17.84 8.77
N PRO A 143 43.64 -17.62 9.52
CA PRO A 143 44.90 -18.33 9.27
C PRO A 143 44.90 -19.80 9.74
N ARG A 144 45.42 -20.71 8.90
CA ARG A 144 45.51 -22.16 9.18
C ARG A 144 46.38 -22.51 10.39
N SER A 145 47.31 -21.64 10.76
CA SER A 145 48.21 -21.81 11.89
C SER A 145 47.51 -21.73 13.25
N VAL A 146 46.31 -21.14 13.32
CA VAL A 146 45.51 -20.97 14.54
C VAL A 146 44.07 -21.46 14.43
N SER A 147 43.60 -21.79 13.22
CA SER A 147 42.23 -22.31 12.99
C SER A 147 42.04 -23.69 13.63
N HIS A 148 40.99 -23.85 14.43
CA HIS A 148 40.55 -25.17 14.88
C HIS A 148 39.51 -25.74 13.90
N LEU A 149 39.70 -27.00 13.48
CA LEU A 149 38.89 -27.62 12.43
C LEU A 149 37.94 -28.70 12.95
N VAL A 150 36.67 -28.60 12.56
CA VAL A 150 35.65 -29.67 12.69
C VAL A 150 34.97 -29.84 11.33
N ASP A 151 34.87 -31.08 10.85
CA ASP A 151 34.29 -31.45 9.55
C ASP A 151 34.84 -30.69 8.32
N GLY A 152 36.03 -30.09 8.45
CA GLY A 152 36.68 -29.27 7.42
C GLY A 152 36.42 -27.76 7.52
N HIS A 153 35.59 -27.33 8.48
CA HIS A 153 35.21 -25.94 8.74
C HIS A 153 35.98 -25.34 9.93
N CYS A 154 36.13 -24.02 9.93
CA CYS A 154 36.97 -23.25 10.87
C CYS A 154 36.11 -22.74 12.03
N GLN A 155 36.33 -23.27 13.24
CA GLN A 155 35.51 -22.99 14.42
C GLN A 155 35.42 -21.50 14.75
N GLU A 156 36.51 -20.76 14.58
CA GLU A 156 36.57 -19.31 14.80
C GLU A 156 35.65 -18.55 13.84
N THR A 157 35.61 -19.00 12.58
CA THR A 157 34.76 -18.43 11.52
C THR A 157 33.31 -18.83 11.72
N ASP A 158 33.04 -20.08 12.09
CA ASP A 158 31.69 -20.57 12.35
C ASP A 158 31.08 -19.89 13.58
N ALA A 159 31.87 -19.61 14.63
CA ALA A 159 31.44 -18.84 15.79
C ALA A 159 31.03 -17.39 15.43
N LEU A 160 31.79 -16.75 14.53
CA LEU A 160 31.44 -15.43 13.97
C LEU A 160 30.14 -15.50 13.16
N ILE A 161 30.01 -16.48 12.25
CA ILE A 161 28.82 -16.68 11.40
C ILE A 161 27.57 -16.92 12.25
N LEU A 162 27.65 -17.78 13.27
CA LEU A 162 26.55 -18.07 14.19
C LEU A 162 26.16 -16.84 15.01
N SER A 163 27.13 -16.05 15.47
CA SER A 163 26.88 -14.84 16.28
C SER A 163 26.26 -13.71 15.45
N ALA A 164 26.84 -13.40 14.29
CA ALA A 164 26.34 -12.39 13.37
C ALA A 164 25.01 -12.82 12.71
N GLY A 165 24.82 -14.11 12.45
CA GLY A 165 23.58 -14.67 11.91
C GLY A 165 22.44 -14.65 12.92
N LYS A 166 22.70 -15.05 14.18
CA LYS A 166 21.75 -14.90 15.28
C LYS A 166 21.32 -13.43 15.43
N TRP A 167 22.26 -12.50 15.41
CA TRP A 167 21.94 -11.07 15.44
C TRP A 167 21.14 -10.62 14.21
N THR A 168 21.53 -11.02 13.00
CA THR A 168 20.83 -10.67 11.74
C THR A 168 19.38 -11.17 11.73
N SER A 169 19.12 -12.33 12.33
CA SER A 169 17.78 -12.92 12.46
C SER A 169 16.84 -12.13 13.36
N GLN A 170 17.38 -11.37 14.32
CA GLN A 170 16.63 -10.51 15.23
C GLN A 170 16.22 -9.19 14.55
N LEU A 171 15.17 -8.55 15.07
CA LEU A 171 14.74 -7.20 14.66
C LEU A 171 15.37 -6.17 15.59
N HIS A 172 15.98 -5.12 15.01
CA HIS A 172 16.66 -4.05 15.75
C HIS A 172 15.96 -2.73 15.47
N ASP A 173 14.81 -2.50 16.11
CA ASP A 173 13.94 -1.35 15.83
C ASP A 173 13.52 -1.30 14.34
N GLU A 174 12.92 -2.40 13.88
CA GLU A 174 12.68 -2.74 12.48
C GLU A 174 11.35 -3.48 12.30
N ILE A 175 10.68 -3.29 11.15
CA ILE A 175 9.56 -4.13 10.71
C ILE A 175 9.92 -4.79 9.38
N PHE A 176 9.65 -6.09 9.23
CA PHE A 176 9.78 -6.76 7.94
C PHE A 176 8.65 -6.30 7.00
N VAL A 177 9.01 -5.80 5.82
CA VAL A 177 8.07 -5.39 4.76
C VAL A 177 8.29 -6.25 3.53
N PHE A 178 7.23 -6.81 2.96
CA PHE A 178 7.26 -7.49 1.67
C PHE A 178 6.76 -6.56 0.57
N ASP A 179 7.63 -6.30 -0.40
CA ASP A 179 7.37 -5.48 -1.58
C ASP A 179 8.24 -5.97 -2.75
N ASN A 180 7.81 -5.76 -4.00
CA ASN A 180 8.55 -6.11 -5.22
C ASN A 180 9.06 -7.58 -5.32
N GLY A 181 8.52 -8.51 -4.52
CA GLY A 181 8.92 -9.92 -4.47
C GLY A 181 9.93 -10.29 -3.38
N TYR A 182 10.31 -9.39 -2.48
CA TYR A 182 11.27 -9.68 -1.40
C TYR A 182 10.88 -9.05 -0.06
N TRP A 183 11.44 -9.62 1.00
CA TRP A 183 11.40 -9.07 2.36
C TRP A 183 12.57 -8.11 2.57
N ASP A 184 12.28 -6.92 3.09
CA ASP A 184 13.24 -5.90 3.54
C ASP A 184 12.93 -5.48 5.00
N LYS A 185 13.86 -4.80 5.68
CA LYS A 185 13.69 -4.30 7.06
C LYS A 185 13.51 -2.79 7.07
N SER A 186 12.30 -2.30 7.38
CA SER A 186 11.99 -0.87 7.41
C SER A 186 12.05 -0.27 8.82
N LYS A 187 13.08 0.55 9.08
CA LYS A 187 13.17 1.42 10.28
C LYS A 187 12.26 2.65 10.18
N GLU A 188 11.93 3.09 8.96
CA GLU A 188 10.99 4.18 8.71
C GLU A 188 9.57 3.78 9.13
N LEU A 189 9.10 2.60 8.69
CA LEU A 189 7.81 2.06 9.13
C LEU A 189 7.80 1.80 10.64
N TRP A 190 8.91 1.30 11.20
CA TRP A 190 9.05 1.13 12.66
C TRP A 190 8.89 2.46 13.41
N THR A 191 9.51 3.54 12.94
CA THR A 191 9.40 4.88 13.55
C THR A 191 7.95 5.39 13.52
N SER A 192 7.21 5.10 12.44
CA SER A 192 5.77 5.41 12.35
C SER A 192 4.85 4.48 13.18
N VAL A 193 5.33 3.31 13.59
CA VAL A 193 4.54 2.32 14.35
C VAL A 193 4.81 2.44 15.85
N SER A 194 6.06 2.51 16.27
CA SER A 194 6.49 2.68 17.68
C SER A 194 5.92 3.94 18.36
N SER A 195 5.53 4.95 17.58
CA SER A 195 4.87 6.16 18.06
C SER A 195 3.34 6.05 18.17
N ALA A 196 2.73 4.95 17.71
CA ALA A 196 1.29 4.75 17.74
C ALA A 196 0.84 4.05 19.04
N SER A 197 -0.07 4.68 19.77
CA SER A 197 -0.63 4.14 21.01
C SER A 197 -2.11 3.78 20.84
N TRP A 198 -2.58 2.82 21.64
CA TRP A 198 -4.01 2.57 21.78
C TRP A 198 -4.78 3.79 22.31
N THR A 199 -4.14 4.77 22.95
CA THR A 199 -4.78 6.06 23.31
C THR A 199 -5.30 6.81 22.09
N ASP A 200 -4.67 6.62 20.93
CA ASP A 200 -4.91 7.41 19.72
C ASP A 200 -5.97 6.74 18.82
N VAL A 201 -6.31 5.48 19.12
CA VAL A 201 -7.37 4.71 18.47
C VAL A 201 -8.70 4.98 19.16
N ILE A 202 -9.53 5.83 18.54
CA ILE A 202 -10.90 6.11 19.00
C ILE A 202 -11.85 5.08 18.38
N LEU A 203 -12.38 4.23 19.25
CA LEU A 203 -13.37 3.17 19.00
C LEU A 203 -14.20 2.98 20.27
N SER A 204 -15.44 2.54 20.15
CA SER A 204 -16.24 2.19 21.32
C SER A 204 -15.51 1.19 22.25
N PRO A 205 -15.48 1.42 23.59
CA PRO A 205 -14.56 0.73 24.49
C PRO A 205 -14.63 -0.80 24.42
N ALA A 206 -15.82 -1.39 24.29
CA ALA A 206 -16.00 -2.83 24.15
C ALA A 206 -15.37 -3.40 22.86
N LYS A 207 -15.52 -2.73 21.71
CA LYS A 207 -14.89 -3.19 20.45
C LYS A 207 -13.36 -3.14 20.55
N LYS A 208 -12.85 -2.08 21.17
CA LYS A 208 -11.42 -1.83 21.38
C LYS A 208 -10.80 -2.89 22.29
N GLN A 209 -11.41 -3.15 23.44
CA GLN A 209 -10.94 -4.17 24.38
C GLN A 209 -11.01 -5.57 23.76
N ASN A 210 -12.13 -5.94 23.13
CA ASN A 210 -12.26 -7.24 22.47
C ASN A 210 -11.18 -7.48 21.40
N LEU A 211 -10.80 -6.46 20.62
CA LEU A 211 -9.74 -6.56 19.61
C LEU A 211 -8.33 -6.71 20.23
N ILE A 212 -8.08 -6.07 21.37
CA ILE A 212 -6.85 -6.24 22.15
C ILE A 212 -6.80 -7.67 22.72
N ASP A 213 -7.88 -8.11 23.36
CA ASP A 213 -7.97 -9.41 24.03
C ASP A 213 -7.90 -10.60 23.04
N ASP A 214 -8.55 -10.50 21.87
CA ASP A 214 -8.48 -11.51 20.81
C ASP A 214 -7.05 -11.71 20.28
N VAL A 215 -6.25 -10.64 20.21
CA VAL A 215 -4.89 -10.68 19.62
C VAL A 215 -3.83 -10.97 20.67
N GLN A 216 -3.84 -10.30 21.82
CA GLN A 216 -2.89 -10.59 22.90
C GLN A 216 -3.16 -11.98 23.48
N GLY A 217 -4.43 -12.28 23.77
CA GLY A 217 -4.87 -13.60 24.24
C GLY A 217 -4.66 -14.74 23.24
N PHE A 218 -4.41 -14.48 21.94
CA PHE A 218 -3.93 -15.51 21.02
C PHE A 218 -2.48 -15.91 21.32
N PHE A 219 -1.60 -14.94 21.56
CA PHE A 219 -0.19 -15.20 21.86
C PHE A 219 0.01 -15.68 23.31
N ASP A 220 -0.69 -15.10 24.28
CA ASP A 220 -0.54 -15.43 25.71
C ASP A 220 -0.99 -16.86 26.06
N ASN A 221 -1.93 -17.43 25.31
CA ASN A 221 -2.54 -18.72 25.61
C ASN A 221 -1.98 -19.90 24.79
N GLN A 222 -0.77 -19.79 24.23
CA GLN A 222 -0.12 -20.86 23.41
C GLN A 222 -0.27 -22.26 24.03
N THR A 223 -0.01 -22.40 25.33
CA THR A 223 -0.10 -23.67 26.06
C THR A 223 -1.51 -24.25 26.03
N LEU A 224 -2.55 -23.42 26.14
CA LEU A 224 -3.95 -23.88 26.09
C LEU A 224 -4.36 -24.35 24.69
N TYR A 225 -3.84 -23.73 23.62
CA TYR A 225 -4.05 -24.24 22.25
C TYR A 225 -3.47 -25.66 22.11
N ALA A 226 -2.28 -25.90 22.66
CA ALA A 226 -1.66 -27.23 22.68
C ALA A 226 -2.42 -28.24 23.57
N GLU A 227 -2.83 -27.86 24.78
CA GLU A 227 -3.57 -28.72 25.72
C GLU A 227 -4.93 -29.15 25.17
N PHE A 228 -5.66 -28.25 24.51
CA PHE A 228 -6.95 -28.56 23.87
C PHE A 228 -6.81 -29.13 22.45
N ALA A 229 -5.59 -29.36 21.96
CA ALA A 229 -5.30 -29.81 20.59
C ALA A 229 -5.96 -28.95 19.49
N VAL A 230 -6.07 -27.64 19.72
CA VAL A 230 -6.62 -26.66 18.78
C VAL A 230 -5.47 -26.05 17.97
N PRO A 231 -5.53 -26.01 16.62
CA PRO A 231 -4.51 -25.37 15.80
C PRO A 231 -4.23 -23.93 16.25
N TRP A 232 -2.97 -23.58 16.47
CA TRP A 232 -2.58 -22.26 16.99
C TRP A 232 -2.43 -21.26 15.84
N LYS A 233 -3.46 -21.14 15.00
CA LYS A 233 -3.56 -20.15 13.92
C LYS A 233 -4.85 -19.32 14.07
N ARG A 234 -4.79 -18.04 13.73
CA ARG A 234 -5.95 -17.14 13.80
C ARG A 234 -5.95 -16.16 12.63
N GLY A 235 -7.13 -15.82 12.12
CA GLY A 235 -7.30 -14.70 11.20
C GLY A 235 -8.33 -13.70 11.69
N VAL A 236 -8.00 -12.41 11.56
CA VAL A 236 -8.83 -11.26 11.89
C VAL A 236 -9.02 -10.39 10.64
N ILE A 237 -10.24 -9.96 10.33
CA ILE A 237 -10.50 -8.94 9.32
C ILE A 237 -11.01 -7.65 9.97
N LEU A 238 -10.34 -6.54 9.69
CA LEU A 238 -10.83 -5.19 9.95
C LEU A 238 -11.53 -4.67 8.69
N HIS A 239 -12.85 -4.50 8.71
CA HIS A 239 -13.63 -4.09 7.55
C HIS A 239 -14.52 -2.89 7.83
N GLY A 240 -14.96 -2.20 6.78
CA GLY A 240 -15.90 -1.09 6.87
C GLY A 240 -15.42 0.15 6.11
N VAL A 241 -16.13 1.25 6.27
CA VAL A 241 -15.96 2.49 5.48
C VAL A 241 -14.52 3.04 5.58
N PRO A 242 -13.91 3.51 4.47
CA PRO A 242 -12.56 4.10 4.49
C PRO A 242 -12.45 5.30 5.44
N GLY A 243 -11.24 5.60 5.89
CA GLY A 243 -10.95 6.73 6.78
C GLY A 243 -11.29 6.53 8.27
N ASN A 244 -11.90 5.41 8.68
CA ASN A 244 -12.35 5.18 10.06
C ASN A 244 -11.35 4.38 10.93
N GLY A 245 -10.04 4.62 10.79
CA GLY A 245 -9.04 4.15 11.77
C GLY A 245 -8.56 2.69 11.68
N LYS A 246 -8.90 1.93 10.62
CA LYS A 246 -8.44 0.53 10.41
C LYS A 246 -6.91 0.41 10.51
N THR A 247 -6.16 1.12 9.67
CA THR A 247 -4.69 1.15 9.65
C THR A 247 -4.08 1.64 10.96
N VAL A 248 -4.69 2.63 11.62
CA VAL A 248 -4.20 3.13 12.93
C VAL A 248 -4.33 2.05 14.01
N SER A 249 -5.41 1.26 13.97
CA SER A 249 -5.60 0.10 14.86
C SER A 249 -4.56 -1.00 14.60
N ILE A 250 -4.17 -1.22 13.33
CA ILE A 250 -3.07 -2.15 12.97
C ILE A 250 -1.74 -1.63 13.53
N LYS A 251 -1.41 -0.34 13.38
CA LYS A 251 -0.18 0.24 13.95
C LYS A 251 -0.15 0.13 15.49
N ALA A 252 -1.26 0.41 16.17
CA ALA A 252 -1.37 0.25 17.62
C ALA A 252 -1.23 -1.22 18.07
N LEU A 253 -1.79 -2.18 17.31
CA LEU A 253 -1.57 -3.61 17.52
C LEU A 253 -0.08 -3.95 17.44
N MET A 254 0.59 -3.61 16.33
CA MET A 254 2.02 -3.87 16.10
C MET A 254 2.89 -3.30 17.23
N ALA A 255 2.67 -2.04 17.63
CA ALA A 255 3.39 -1.40 18.72
C ALA A 255 3.15 -2.12 20.06
N SER A 256 1.90 -2.43 20.38
CA SER A 256 1.55 -3.14 21.62
C SER A 256 2.09 -4.57 21.67
N LEU A 257 2.33 -5.21 20.53
CA LEU A 257 2.95 -6.53 20.42
C LEU A 257 4.48 -6.51 20.56
N TYR A 258 5.14 -5.44 20.15
CA TYR A 258 6.59 -5.28 20.30
C TYR A 258 7.01 -4.90 21.74
N ILE A 259 6.17 -4.14 22.45
CA ILE A 259 6.44 -3.68 23.83
C ILE A 259 6.21 -4.80 24.88
N ARG A 260 5.78 -5.99 24.45
CA ARG A 260 5.60 -7.17 25.32
C ARG A 260 6.94 -7.66 25.91
N PRO A 261 6.93 -8.33 27.09
CA PRO A 261 8.13 -9.00 27.64
C PRO A 261 8.73 -10.05 26.69
N ASP A 262 7.90 -10.65 25.84
CA ASP A 262 8.28 -11.44 24.68
C ASP A 262 7.76 -10.74 23.41
N PRO A 263 8.60 -9.96 22.71
CA PRO A 263 8.19 -9.15 21.55
C PRO A 263 7.78 -9.99 20.35
N ILE A 264 6.53 -9.84 19.90
CA ILE A 264 6.02 -10.58 18.74
C ILE A 264 6.36 -9.84 17.43
N PRO A 265 7.17 -10.42 16.52
CA PRO A 265 7.53 -9.78 15.26
C PRO A 265 6.31 -9.54 14.37
N SER A 266 6.30 -8.37 13.71
CA SER A 266 5.29 -8.00 12.71
C SER A 266 5.85 -8.11 11.30
N LEU A 267 5.10 -8.77 10.42
CA LEU A 267 5.35 -8.94 8.99
C LEU A 267 4.29 -8.15 8.20
N TYR A 268 4.69 -7.11 7.47
CA TYR A 268 3.77 -6.31 6.65
C TYR A 268 3.88 -6.66 5.17
N VAL A 269 2.77 -7.06 4.54
CA VAL A 269 2.68 -7.28 3.09
C VAL A 269 2.05 -6.08 2.41
N LYS A 270 2.82 -5.40 1.56
CA LYS A 270 2.39 -4.22 0.79
C LYS A 270 1.87 -4.58 -0.60
N SER A 271 2.42 -5.61 -1.24
CA SER A 271 1.98 -6.11 -2.55
C SER A 271 2.42 -7.57 -2.77
N PHE A 272 1.69 -8.32 -3.59
CA PHE A 272 2.17 -9.62 -4.11
C PHE A 272 2.95 -9.48 -5.43
N GLU A 273 2.97 -8.30 -6.04
CA GLU A 273 3.66 -8.04 -7.30
C GLU A 273 5.18 -8.21 -7.17
N THR A 274 5.80 -8.71 -8.25
CA THR A 274 7.26 -8.86 -8.33
C THR A 274 7.75 -8.57 -9.74
N ASN A 275 9.00 -8.12 -9.86
CA ASN A 275 9.59 -7.76 -11.14
C ASN A 275 10.06 -8.95 -12.00
N CYS A 276 10.25 -10.14 -11.42
CA CYS A 276 10.89 -11.28 -12.10
C CYS A 276 10.34 -12.67 -11.74
N GLN A 277 9.31 -12.75 -10.90
CA GLN A 277 8.71 -13.99 -10.37
C GLN A 277 7.17 -13.88 -10.44
N THR A 278 6.46 -14.99 -10.25
CA THR A 278 4.98 -14.95 -10.24
C THR A 278 4.45 -14.57 -8.86
N GLN A 279 3.25 -13.98 -8.81
CA GLN A 279 2.58 -13.64 -7.55
C GLN A 279 2.33 -14.88 -6.66
N GLN A 280 2.14 -16.07 -7.24
CA GLN A 280 2.05 -17.32 -6.48
C GLN A 280 3.37 -17.64 -5.75
N TYR A 281 4.52 -17.41 -6.38
CA TYR A 281 5.82 -17.55 -5.71
C TYR A 281 5.97 -16.54 -4.58
N ALA A 282 5.55 -15.28 -4.78
CA ALA A 282 5.55 -14.25 -3.73
C ALA A 282 4.71 -14.66 -2.52
N ILE A 283 3.47 -15.13 -2.73
CA ILE A 283 2.60 -15.64 -1.66
C ILE A 283 3.30 -16.78 -0.90
N ARG A 284 3.94 -17.72 -1.60
CA ARG A 284 4.72 -18.80 -0.94
C ARG A 284 5.87 -18.25 -0.09
N GLN A 285 6.65 -17.28 -0.60
CA GLN A 285 7.73 -16.65 0.16
C GLN A 285 7.24 -15.86 1.38
N ILE A 286 6.04 -15.29 1.32
CA ILE A 286 5.42 -14.61 2.45
C ILE A 286 5.11 -15.60 3.57
N PHE A 287 4.40 -16.69 3.26
CA PHE A 287 4.03 -17.68 4.27
C PHE A 287 5.24 -18.49 4.78
N GLN A 288 6.22 -18.80 3.93
CA GLN A 288 7.49 -19.39 4.38
C GLN A 288 8.28 -18.48 5.34
N LYS A 289 8.27 -17.16 5.11
CA LYS A 289 8.84 -16.22 6.09
C LYS A 289 8.05 -16.19 7.38
N ALA A 290 6.71 -16.15 7.33
CA ALA A 290 5.86 -16.19 8.52
C ALA A 290 6.09 -17.45 9.36
N ARG A 291 6.11 -18.64 8.75
CA ARG A 291 6.43 -19.92 9.41
C ARG A 291 7.82 -19.91 10.08
N SER A 292 8.81 -19.24 9.49
CA SER A 292 10.17 -19.15 10.03
C SER A 292 10.41 -18.01 11.05
N VAL A 293 9.40 -17.18 11.34
CA VAL A 293 9.45 -16.19 12.43
C VAL A 293 8.29 -16.33 13.42
N ALA A 294 7.55 -17.45 13.38
CA ALA A 294 6.45 -17.70 14.29
C ALA A 294 6.96 -17.83 15.75
N PRO A 295 6.26 -17.28 16.75
CA PRO A 295 4.97 -16.57 16.65
C PRO A 295 5.09 -15.17 16.03
N CYS A 296 4.14 -14.80 15.16
CA CYS A 296 4.19 -13.51 14.46
C CYS A 296 2.80 -12.94 14.10
N LEU A 297 2.74 -11.62 13.94
CA LEU A 297 1.61 -10.93 13.31
C LEU A 297 1.87 -10.75 11.81
N LEU A 298 1.06 -11.38 10.95
CA LEU A 298 1.13 -11.25 9.49
C LEU A 298 0.02 -10.33 8.97
N ILE A 299 0.39 -9.23 8.31
CA ILE A 299 -0.50 -8.11 7.99
C ILE A 299 -0.69 -7.99 6.49
N PHE A 300 -1.94 -7.92 6.05
CA PHE A 300 -2.35 -7.63 4.68
C PHE A 300 -3.26 -6.39 4.68
N GLU A 301 -2.81 -5.24 4.19
CA GLU A 301 -3.72 -4.09 4.04
C GLU A 301 -4.42 -4.11 2.67
N ASP A 302 -5.68 -3.64 2.63
CA ASP A 302 -6.57 -3.63 1.47
C ASP A 302 -6.59 -4.97 0.70
N LEU A 303 -6.97 -6.03 1.43
CA LEU A 303 -7.02 -7.42 0.97
C LEU A 303 -7.87 -7.62 -0.30
N ASP A 304 -8.88 -6.77 -0.51
CA ASP A 304 -9.73 -6.73 -1.71
C ASP A 304 -9.05 -6.14 -2.96
N SER A 305 -7.91 -5.47 -2.79
CA SER A 305 -6.99 -5.10 -3.88
C SER A 305 -5.81 -6.07 -4.00
N LEU A 306 -5.36 -6.69 -2.90
CA LEU A 306 -4.27 -7.66 -2.92
C LEU A 306 -4.65 -9.01 -3.56
N VAL A 307 -5.83 -9.58 -3.26
CA VAL A 307 -6.16 -10.96 -3.66
C VAL A 307 -7.04 -11.00 -4.92
N GLY A 308 -6.39 -11.01 -6.09
CA GLY A 308 -7.04 -11.20 -7.38
C GLY A 308 -7.69 -12.57 -7.59
N ASP A 309 -8.64 -12.66 -8.52
CA ASP A 309 -9.39 -13.88 -8.85
C ASP A 309 -8.48 -15.07 -9.25
N ASP A 310 -7.34 -14.78 -9.87
CA ASP A 310 -6.36 -15.71 -10.41
C ASP A 310 -5.39 -16.27 -9.36
N ILE A 311 -4.99 -15.45 -8.38
CA ILE A 311 -4.12 -15.85 -7.27
C ILE A 311 -4.87 -16.34 -6.02
N ARG A 312 -6.16 -16.03 -5.88
CA ARG A 312 -7.04 -16.42 -4.76
C ARG A 312 -6.86 -17.89 -4.34
N SER A 313 -6.85 -18.81 -5.29
CA SER A 313 -6.74 -20.25 -5.00
C SER A 313 -5.41 -20.60 -4.32
N TYR A 314 -4.32 -19.94 -4.74
CA TYR A 314 -3.00 -20.11 -4.17
C TYR A 314 -2.88 -19.45 -2.78
N PHE A 315 -3.42 -18.24 -2.62
CA PHE A 315 -3.52 -17.56 -1.32
C PHE A 315 -4.29 -18.42 -0.29
N LEU A 316 -5.45 -18.93 -0.67
CA LEU A 316 -6.27 -19.79 0.18
C LEU A 316 -5.57 -21.13 0.54
N ASN A 317 -4.73 -21.65 -0.35
CA ASN A 317 -3.94 -22.86 -0.09
C ASN A 317 -2.79 -22.62 0.90
N GLU A 318 -2.24 -21.41 1.01
CA GLU A 318 -1.20 -21.10 2.01
C GLU A 318 -1.81 -20.69 3.37
N VAL A 319 -3.00 -20.07 3.40
CA VAL A 319 -3.76 -19.76 4.64
C VAL A 319 -4.26 -21.02 5.37
N ASP A 320 -4.62 -22.06 4.62
CA ASP A 320 -5.46 -23.17 5.06
C ASP A 320 -4.91 -24.55 4.62
N GLY A 321 -3.62 -24.60 4.29
CA GLY A 321 -2.94 -25.73 3.65
C GLY A 321 -2.45 -26.84 4.56
N LEU A 322 -1.60 -27.70 3.99
CA LEU A 322 -0.96 -28.85 4.66
C LEU A 322 0.32 -28.47 5.41
N GLU A 323 0.97 -27.35 5.07
CA GLU A 323 2.08 -26.79 5.86
C GLU A 323 1.50 -26.08 7.09
N SER A 324 2.02 -26.34 8.29
CA SER A 324 1.47 -25.71 9.50
C SER A 324 1.67 -24.18 9.50
N ASN A 325 0.69 -23.48 10.06
CA ASN A 325 0.67 -22.04 10.31
C ASN A 325 0.57 -21.74 11.81
N ASP A 326 0.99 -22.67 12.69
CA ASP A 326 0.99 -22.46 14.14
C ASP A 326 1.85 -21.24 14.54
N GLY A 327 1.36 -20.44 15.48
CA GLY A 327 1.95 -19.18 15.93
C GLY A 327 1.66 -17.98 15.01
N ILE A 328 1.01 -18.17 13.87
CA ILE A 328 0.70 -17.08 12.92
C ILE A 328 -0.70 -16.53 13.21
N LEU A 329 -0.76 -15.25 13.62
CA LEU A 329 -1.99 -14.45 13.57
C LEU A 329 -1.98 -13.60 12.30
N MET A 330 -2.95 -13.81 11.42
CA MET A 330 -3.16 -13.01 10.22
C MET A 330 -4.14 -11.87 10.52
N ILE A 331 -3.83 -10.65 10.09
CA ILE A 331 -4.75 -9.52 10.12
C ILE A 331 -4.89 -8.91 8.72
N GLY A 332 -6.12 -8.91 8.20
CA GLY A 332 -6.48 -8.29 6.93
C GLY A 332 -7.22 -6.98 7.17
N SER A 333 -6.92 -5.92 6.42
CA SER A 333 -7.81 -4.76 6.27
C SER A 333 -8.56 -4.81 4.94
N THR A 334 -9.77 -4.25 4.90
CA THR A 334 -10.55 -4.13 3.65
C THR A 334 -11.55 -2.97 3.73
N ASN A 335 -11.87 -2.37 2.60
CA ASN A 335 -12.98 -1.41 2.49
C ASN A 335 -14.29 -2.10 2.06
N HIS A 336 -14.22 -3.30 1.48
CA HIS A 336 -15.33 -4.00 0.84
C HIS A 336 -15.35 -5.50 1.18
N LEU A 337 -15.89 -5.85 2.35
CA LEU A 337 -16.08 -7.25 2.77
C LEU A 337 -17.00 -8.04 1.81
N ASP A 338 -17.85 -7.34 1.07
CA ASP A 338 -18.73 -7.83 0.01
C ASP A 338 -17.97 -8.22 -1.28
N LYS A 339 -16.87 -7.54 -1.60
CA LYS A 339 -15.97 -7.90 -2.73
C LYS A 339 -15.03 -9.05 -2.38
N LEU A 340 -14.71 -9.24 -1.09
CA LEU A 340 -13.88 -10.36 -0.65
C LEU A 340 -14.60 -11.71 -0.86
N ASP A 341 -13.90 -12.60 -1.57
CA ASP A 341 -14.38 -13.94 -1.93
C ASP A 341 -15.05 -14.68 -0.75
N PRO A 342 -16.21 -15.31 -0.94
CA PRO A 342 -16.92 -16.02 0.14
C PRO A 342 -16.09 -17.09 0.85
N ALA A 343 -15.09 -17.68 0.20
CA ALA A 343 -14.18 -18.64 0.82
C ALA A 343 -13.06 -17.97 1.65
N ILE A 344 -12.77 -16.68 1.47
CA ILE A 344 -11.98 -15.86 2.41
C ILE A 344 -12.89 -15.36 3.54
N SER A 345 -14.03 -14.77 3.18
CA SER A 345 -14.86 -13.98 4.10
C SER A 345 -15.87 -14.78 4.91
N LYS A 346 -16.33 -15.97 4.47
CA LYS A 346 -17.39 -16.74 5.16
C LYS A 346 -16.96 -18.10 5.70
N ARG A 347 -15.80 -18.64 5.29
CA ARG A 347 -15.31 -19.95 5.76
C ARG A 347 -14.58 -19.83 7.12
N PRO A 348 -14.96 -20.62 8.13
CA PRO A 348 -14.15 -20.78 9.35
C PRO A 348 -12.74 -21.32 9.08
N SER A 349 -11.88 -21.28 10.09
CA SER A 349 -10.44 -21.59 10.11
C SER A 349 -9.53 -20.64 9.32
N ARG A 350 -10.10 -19.65 8.60
CA ARG A 350 -9.36 -18.66 7.81
C ARG A 350 -9.33 -17.31 8.53
N PHE A 351 -10.40 -16.54 8.39
CA PHE A 351 -10.60 -15.25 9.05
C PHE A 351 -11.84 -15.33 9.96
N ASP A 352 -11.65 -15.99 11.11
CA ASP A 352 -12.72 -16.30 12.07
C ASP A 352 -13.31 -15.04 12.73
N ARG A 353 -12.48 -14.02 12.95
CA ARG A 353 -12.85 -12.78 13.64
C ARG A 353 -13.01 -11.63 12.65
N LYS A 354 -14.02 -10.80 12.88
CA LYS A 354 -14.36 -9.64 12.03
C LYS A 354 -14.73 -8.45 12.89
N TYR A 355 -14.07 -7.33 12.65
CA TYR A 355 -14.28 -6.08 13.36
C TYR A 355 -14.81 -5.04 12.37
N HIS A 356 -16.03 -4.55 12.62
CA HIS A 356 -16.70 -3.60 11.74
C HIS A 356 -16.47 -2.14 12.19
N PHE A 357 -15.69 -1.43 11.37
CA PHE A 357 -15.39 -0.01 11.45
C PHE A 357 -16.45 0.77 10.65
N ARG A 358 -17.62 0.96 11.27
CA ARG A 358 -18.65 1.90 10.81
C ARG A 358 -18.17 3.36 10.96
N ILE A 359 -18.91 4.28 10.37
CA ILE A 359 -18.83 5.73 10.64
C ILE A 359 -18.98 5.98 12.16
N PRO A 360 -18.24 6.92 12.77
CA PRO A 360 -18.30 7.21 14.21
C PRO A 360 -19.66 7.75 14.67
N GLU A 361 -20.14 7.24 15.81
CA GLU A 361 -21.30 7.79 16.55
C GLU A 361 -20.92 9.11 17.24
N GLU A 362 -21.92 9.89 17.71
CA GLU A 362 -21.72 11.23 18.29
C GLU A 362 -20.61 11.26 19.35
N GLU A 363 -20.59 10.29 20.27
CA GLU A 363 -19.56 10.21 21.32
C GLU A 363 -18.15 9.94 20.77
N GLU A 364 -18.02 9.13 19.72
CA GLU A 364 -16.73 8.89 19.06
C GLU A 364 -16.27 10.15 18.30
N ARG A 365 -17.19 10.94 17.73
CA ARG A 365 -16.90 12.26 17.14
C ARG A 365 -16.53 13.30 18.21
N ARG A 366 -17.18 13.26 19.38
CA ARG A 366 -16.87 14.11 20.54
C ARG A 366 -15.45 13.85 21.05
N LEU A 367 -15.08 12.58 21.24
CA LEU A 367 -13.71 12.17 21.63
C LEU A 367 -12.66 12.59 20.58
N TYR A 368 -12.99 12.48 19.28
CA TYR A 368 -12.10 12.94 18.21
C TYR A 368 -11.91 14.46 18.22
N THR A 369 -12.98 15.20 18.53
CA THR A 369 -12.92 16.65 18.72
C THR A 369 -12.13 17.04 19.97
N GLU A 370 -12.26 16.29 21.06
CA GLU A 370 -11.51 16.48 22.30
C GLU A 370 -10.00 16.24 22.11
N TYR A 371 -9.62 15.27 21.27
CA TYR A 371 -8.24 15.06 20.82
C TYR A 371 -7.68 16.30 20.07
N TRP A 372 -8.45 16.88 19.15
CA TRP A 372 -8.06 18.12 18.47
C TRP A 372 -8.01 19.33 19.43
N ARG A 373 -8.95 19.44 20.38
CA ARG A 373 -8.89 20.45 21.46
C ARG A 373 -7.60 20.30 22.25
N LYS A 374 -7.25 19.10 22.73
CA LYS A 374 -6.00 18.84 23.48
C LYS A 374 -4.73 19.22 22.71
N LYS A 375 -4.73 19.06 21.38
CA LYS A 375 -3.65 19.51 20.49
C LYS A 375 -3.58 21.04 20.37
N LEU A 376 -4.71 21.73 20.49
CA LEU A 376 -4.84 23.19 20.34
C LEU A 376 -4.78 23.98 21.67
N LEU A 377 -4.98 23.34 22.84
CA LEU A 377 -4.93 23.98 24.16
C LEU A 377 -3.61 24.75 24.48
N LYS A 378 -2.55 24.54 23.69
CA LYS A 378 -1.28 25.28 23.80
C LYS A 378 -1.22 26.57 22.96
N ASN A 379 -2.31 26.93 22.28
CA ASN A 379 -2.37 28.08 21.38
C ASN A 379 -3.36 29.14 21.91
N GLU A 380 -2.81 30.25 22.40
CA GLU A 380 -3.57 31.41 22.92
C GLU A 380 -4.41 32.12 21.83
N THR A 381 -4.18 31.81 20.54
CA THR A 381 -4.86 32.44 19.40
C THR A 381 -6.25 31.85 19.09
N VAL A 382 -6.57 30.65 19.59
CA VAL A 382 -7.80 29.93 19.22
C VAL A 382 -8.52 29.43 20.48
N GLU A 383 -9.59 30.13 20.85
CA GLU A 383 -10.45 29.72 21.95
C GLU A 383 -11.22 28.44 21.60
N PHE A 384 -10.99 27.37 22.37
CA PHE A 384 -11.66 26.07 22.21
C PHE A 384 -12.26 25.60 23.56
N PRO A 385 -13.49 26.02 23.88
CA PRO A 385 -14.23 25.55 25.06
C PRO A 385 -14.52 24.04 25.01
N GLU A 386 -14.93 23.44 26.12
CA GLU A 386 -15.16 21.99 26.18
C GLU A 386 -16.54 21.61 25.63
N GLU A 387 -17.52 22.48 25.88
CA GLU A 387 -18.89 22.44 25.42
C GLU A 387 -18.95 22.39 23.89
N LEU A 388 -18.06 23.14 23.24
CA LEU A 388 -17.89 23.20 21.79
C LEU A 388 -17.56 21.82 21.18
N CYS A 389 -16.92 20.91 21.92
CA CYS A 389 -16.67 19.55 21.45
C CYS A 389 -17.97 18.76 21.21
N SER A 390 -19.03 19.01 22.01
CA SER A 390 -20.35 18.40 21.82
C SER A 390 -21.10 19.00 20.63
N VAL A 391 -21.01 20.33 20.44
CA VAL A 391 -21.66 21.04 19.33
C VAL A 391 -21.09 20.59 17.98
N ILE A 392 -19.76 20.49 17.88
CA ILE A 392 -19.09 20.00 16.66
C ILE A 392 -19.42 18.53 16.40
N ALA A 393 -19.46 17.68 17.44
CA ALA A 393 -19.81 16.26 17.30
C ALA A 393 -21.23 16.05 16.73
N LYS A 394 -22.20 16.91 17.10
CA LYS A 394 -23.55 16.89 16.53
C LYS A 394 -23.59 17.44 15.10
N LEU A 395 -22.97 18.59 14.85
CA LEU A 395 -22.94 19.21 13.51
C LEU A 395 -22.28 18.33 12.44
N SER A 396 -21.29 17.52 12.82
CA SER A 396 -20.52 16.62 11.93
C SER A 396 -21.14 15.24 11.73
N GLU A 397 -22.48 15.15 11.71
CA GLU A 397 -23.15 13.86 11.54
C GLU A 397 -22.81 13.18 10.20
N GLY A 398 -22.53 11.88 10.25
CA GLY A 398 -22.13 11.08 9.09
C GLY A 398 -20.66 11.23 8.64
N PHE A 399 -19.89 12.16 9.20
CA PHE A 399 -18.47 12.31 8.85
C PHE A 399 -17.63 11.11 9.35
N SER A 400 -16.72 10.62 8.51
CA SER A 400 -15.66 9.68 8.93
C SER A 400 -14.57 10.41 9.73
N PHE A 401 -13.69 9.68 10.42
CA PHE A 401 -12.53 10.33 11.05
C PHE A 401 -11.60 11.02 10.04
N ALA A 402 -11.62 10.64 8.76
CA ALA A 402 -10.90 11.36 7.70
C ALA A 402 -11.57 12.70 7.36
N TYR A 403 -12.90 12.76 7.20
CA TYR A 403 -13.61 14.03 7.01
C TYR A 403 -13.51 14.93 8.24
N LEU A 404 -13.55 14.37 9.46
CA LEU A 404 -13.30 15.13 10.70
C LEU A 404 -11.86 15.66 10.76
N LYS A 405 -10.85 14.90 10.30
CA LYS A 405 -9.47 15.38 10.17
C LYS A 405 -9.41 16.58 9.24
N GLU A 406 -10.03 16.47 8.07
CA GLU A 406 -9.98 17.52 7.05
C GLU A 406 -10.72 18.78 7.52
N LEU A 407 -11.89 18.63 8.16
CA LEU A 407 -12.63 19.72 8.79
C LEU A 407 -11.75 20.58 9.72
N PHE A 408 -10.99 19.95 10.64
CA PHE A 408 -10.09 20.69 11.53
C PHE A 408 -8.90 21.30 10.77
N VAL A 409 -8.37 20.64 9.74
CA VAL A 409 -7.27 21.17 8.92
C VAL A 409 -7.74 22.40 8.12
N MET A 410 -8.87 22.32 7.42
CA MET A 410 -9.46 23.43 6.67
C MET A 410 -9.79 24.61 7.59
N ALA A 411 -10.42 24.36 8.74
CA ALA A 411 -10.77 25.42 9.68
C ALA A 411 -9.53 26.15 10.23
N LEU A 412 -8.49 25.40 10.64
CA LEU A 412 -7.24 25.99 11.12
C LEU A 412 -6.47 26.73 10.02
N LEU A 413 -6.47 26.22 8.78
CA LEU A 413 -5.83 26.90 7.64
C LEU A 413 -6.54 28.21 7.28
N SER A 414 -7.87 28.28 7.38
CA SER A 414 -8.62 29.53 7.21
C SER A 414 -8.26 30.55 8.30
N LEU A 415 -8.19 30.14 9.58
CA LEU A 415 -7.74 31.02 10.66
C LEU A 415 -6.30 31.53 10.46
N VAL A 416 -5.37 30.66 10.03
CA VAL A 416 -3.98 31.04 9.70
C VAL A 416 -3.89 32.01 8.52
N ARG A 417 -4.85 31.98 7.58
CA ARG A 417 -4.96 32.94 6.47
C ARG A 417 -5.56 34.30 6.89
N GLY A 418 -5.89 34.48 8.17
CA GLY A 418 -6.43 35.74 8.72
C GLY A 418 -7.93 35.93 8.52
N PHE A 419 -8.67 34.85 8.25
CA PHE A 419 -10.11 34.85 8.00
C PHE A 419 -10.91 35.27 9.24
N LYS A 420 -11.88 36.20 9.11
CA LYS A 420 -12.55 36.84 10.27
C LYS A 420 -14.00 36.44 10.51
N GLY A 421 -14.50 35.42 9.82
CA GLY A 421 -15.82 34.83 10.07
C GLY A 421 -16.98 35.59 9.44
N ASP A 422 -16.89 36.92 9.33
CA ASP A 422 -17.91 37.79 8.71
C ASP A 422 -17.90 37.73 7.16
N ASP A 423 -16.86 37.12 6.56
CA ASP A 423 -16.65 37.02 5.12
C ASP A 423 -17.57 35.99 4.40
N PHE A 424 -18.52 35.36 5.11
CA PHE A 424 -19.50 34.41 4.56
C PHE A 424 -20.92 34.61 5.10
N GLU A 425 -21.86 34.90 4.20
CA GLU A 425 -23.30 34.74 4.49
C GLU A 425 -23.63 33.24 4.59
N ILE A 426 -23.85 32.74 5.81
CA ILE A 426 -24.41 31.39 6.02
C ILE A 426 -25.91 31.47 5.75
N VAL A 427 -26.28 31.27 4.49
CA VAL A 427 -27.70 31.19 4.06
C VAL A 427 -28.34 29.97 4.72
N ASP A 428 -29.32 30.21 5.59
CA ASP A 428 -30.01 29.14 6.31
C ASP A 428 -30.90 28.34 5.34
N SER A 429 -31.22 27.08 5.66
CA SER A 429 -31.91 26.20 4.69
C SER A 429 -33.33 26.66 4.32
N ALA A 430 -33.91 27.59 5.09
CA ALA A 430 -35.21 28.23 4.81
C ALA A 430 -35.12 29.45 3.86
N GLU A 431 -33.93 29.83 3.41
CA GLU A 431 -33.70 30.97 2.49
C GLU A 431 -33.09 30.55 1.16
N ALA A 432 -32.36 29.43 1.11
CA ALA A 432 -31.88 28.83 -0.14
C ALA A 432 -33.03 28.56 -1.15
N ASP A 433 -34.18 28.07 -0.67
CA ASP A 433 -35.38 27.85 -1.50
C ASP A 433 -36.06 29.15 -1.98
N LYS A 434 -35.70 30.31 -1.42
CA LYS A 434 -36.23 31.64 -1.83
C LYS A 434 -35.35 32.36 -2.85
N ALA A 435 -34.08 31.97 -3.00
CA ALA A 435 -33.15 32.59 -3.94
C ALA A 435 -33.47 32.26 -5.42
N LEU A 436 -34.42 31.36 -5.69
CA LEU A 436 -34.78 30.83 -7.01
C LEU A 436 -35.99 31.54 -7.66
N THR A 437 -36.12 32.86 -7.48
CA THR A 437 -37.09 33.69 -8.23
C THR A 437 -36.40 34.85 -8.98
N PRO A 438 -35.99 34.66 -10.25
CA PRO A 438 -35.51 35.75 -11.10
C PRO A 438 -36.70 36.53 -11.69
N ASP A 439 -36.79 37.83 -11.42
CA ASP A 439 -37.91 38.66 -11.90
C ASP A 439 -37.46 39.84 -12.80
N THR A 440 -38.24 40.07 -13.85
CA THR A 440 -38.16 41.14 -14.87
C THR A 440 -36.98 41.10 -15.87
N ALA A 441 -37.13 41.40 -17.17
CA ALA A 441 -38.32 41.77 -17.97
C ALA A 441 -38.19 41.24 -19.43
N VAL A 442 -39.21 40.59 -20.02
CA VAL A 442 -40.28 41.15 -20.91
C VAL A 442 -39.82 41.48 -22.34
N PRO A 443 -40.59 41.19 -23.43
CA PRO A 443 -41.85 40.43 -23.60
C PRO A 443 -41.60 39.12 -24.43
N THR A 444 -42.49 38.43 -25.19
CA THR A 444 -43.89 38.61 -25.70
C THR A 444 -44.52 37.26 -26.12
N LYS A 445 -45.84 37.25 -26.38
CA LYS A 445 -46.61 36.29 -27.20
C LYS A 445 -46.70 34.81 -26.78
N GLU A 446 -47.74 34.55 -25.97
CA GLU A 446 -48.88 33.68 -26.33
C GLU A 446 -48.59 32.25 -26.84
N LYS A 447 -49.00 31.27 -26.02
CA LYS A 447 -49.38 29.92 -26.46
C LYS A 447 -50.78 29.61 -25.95
N GLU A 448 -51.59 28.97 -26.78
CA GLU A 448 -52.96 28.56 -26.47
C GLU A 448 -53.00 27.27 -25.63
N GLU A 449 -54.09 27.05 -24.89
CA GLU A 449 -54.32 25.82 -24.13
C GLU A 449 -54.85 24.69 -25.04
N GLU A 450 -54.06 23.62 -25.27
CA GLU A 450 -54.60 22.36 -25.79
C GLU A 450 -54.82 21.33 -24.67
N LYS A 451 -56.08 21.21 -24.24
CA LYS A 451 -56.54 20.14 -23.32
C LYS A 451 -56.56 18.79 -24.05
N LYS A 452 -55.59 17.92 -23.77
CA LYS A 452 -55.72 16.49 -24.10
C LYS A 452 -56.75 15.84 -23.19
N LYS A 453 -57.72 15.16 -23.80
CA LYS A 453 -58.74 14.36 -23.11
C LYS A 453 -58.22 12.96 -22.83
N GLU A 454 -58.68 12.37 -21.74
CA GLU A 454 -58.69 10.92 -21.56
C GLU A 454 -59.78 10.31 -22.47
N GLU A 455 -59.57 9.08 -22.97
CA GLU A 455 -60.57 8.34 -23.74
C GLU A 455 -60.83 6.96 -23.11
N ASP A 456 -62.07 6.72 -22.70
CA ASP A 456 -62.44 5.50 -21.97
C ASP A 456 -62.26 4.21 -22.79
N LEU A 457 -61.53 3.25 -22.23
CA LEU A 457 -61.47 1.87 -22.70
C LEU A 457 -62.65 1.05 -22.17
N CYS A 458 -63.12 0.08 -22.96
CA CYS A 458 -64.35 -0.66 -22.66
C CYS A 458 -64.10 -1.81 -21.67
N THR A 459 -64.98 -1.95 -20.66
CA THR A 459 -64.78 -2.83 -19.49
C THR A 459 -65.75 -4.03 -19.40
N CYS A 460 -66.52 -4.31 -20.46
CA CYS A 460 -67.41 -5.48 -20.49
C CYS A 460 -66.67 -6.78 -20.88
N LYS A 461 -67.10 -7.91 -20.30
CA LYS A 461 -66.38 -9.19 -20.41
C LYS A 461 -66.54 -9.83 -21.80
N THR A 462 -65.44 -10.42 -22.28
CA THR A 462 -65.30 -11.43 -23.35
C THR A 462 -66.49 -11.64 -24.29
N THR A 463 -66.29 -11.29 -25.57
CA THR A 463 -67.22 -11.46 -26.72
C THR A 463 -68.50 -10.62 -26.67
N CYS A 464 -68.38 -9.32 -26.98
CA CYS A 464 -69.47 -8.48 -27.47
C CYS A 464 -69.20 -8.12 -28.94
N ALA A 465 -70.15 -8.38 -29.84
CA ALA A 465 -69.98 -8.25 -31.29
C ALA A 465 -70.61 -6.96 -31.87
N THR A 466 -70.67 -5.86 -31.08
CA THR A 466 -71.45 -4.66 -31.47
C THR A 466 -70.85 -3.33 -30.97
N CYS A 467 -69.55 -3.29 -30.63
CA CYS A 467 -68.86 -2.04 -30.28
C CYS A 467 -67.53 -1.89 -31.04
N SER A 468 -67.47 -0.92 -31.95
CA SER A 468 -66.32 -0.67 -32.83
C SER A 468 -65.17 0.08 -32.14
N LYS A 469 -64.58 -0.53 -31.10
CA LYS A 469 -63.33 -0.10 -30.46
C LYS A 469 -62.27 -1.21 -30.59
N PRO A 470 -60.96 -0.88 -30.76
CA PRO A 470 -59.92 -1.87 -31.02
C PRO A 470 -59.60 -2.76 -29.80
N LEU A 471 -59.13 -3.97 -30.06
CA LEU A 471 -58.71 -4.96 -29.05
C LEU A 471 -57.17 -4.98 -28.89
N PRO A 472 -56.65 -5.26 -27.69
CA PRO A 472 -55.21 -5.42 -27.45
C PRO A 472 -54.68 -6.75 -28.01
N THR A 473 -53.42 -6.75 -28.45
CA THR A 473 -52.70 -7.94 -28.92
C THR A 473 -51.77 -8.50 -27.86
N ASP A 474 -51.90 -9.78 -27.52
CA ASP A 474 -50.98 -10.48 -26.63
C ASP A 474 -49.57 -10.66 -27.24
N SER A 475 -48.53 -10.44 -26.44
CA SER A 475 -47.79 -11.57 -25.82
C SER A 475 -46.46 -11.14 -25.13
N GLN A 476 -46.11 -11.85 -24.05
CA GLN A 476 -44.75 -12.02 -23.49
C GLN A 476 -43.92 -10.79 -23.04
N GLU A 477 -44.46 -9.88 -22.23
CA GLU A 477 -43.59 -9.00 -21.39
C GLU A 477 -44.10 -8.77 -19.93
N ALA A 478 -44.93 -9.67 -19.42
CA ALA A 478 -45.53 -9.59 -18.08
C ALA A 478 -44.86 -10.54 -17.05
N LYS A 479 -43.55 -10.35 -16.79
CA LYS A 479 -42.84 -11.00 -15.67
C LYS A 479 -41.58 -10.27 -15.20
N LYS A 480 -41.52 -8.95 -15.40
CA LYS A 480 -40.32 -8.11 -15.18
C LYS A 480 -40.60 -6.75 -14.54
N LYS A 481 -41.81 -6.53 -14.02
CA LYS A 481 -42.26 -5.24 -13.45
C LYS A 481 -42.48 -5.27 -11.94
N ASP A 482 -42.67 -6.44 -11.35
CA ASP A 482 -43.02 -6.57 -9.93
C ASP A 482 -41.76 -6.45 -9.03
N GLU A 483 -40.69 -7.20 -9.33
CA GLU A 483 -39.36 -7.04 -8.70
C GLU A 483 -38.80 -5.61 -8.87
N ALA A 484 -39.18 -4.91 -9.95
CA ALA A 484 -38.76 -3.54 -10.25
C ALA A 484 -39.56 -2.45 -9.50
N THR A 485 -40.43 -2.85 -8.58
CA THR A 485 -41.29 -1.96 -7.78
C THR A 485 -40.99 -2.08 -6.28
N GLU A 486 -40.80 -3.29 -5.74
CA GLU A 486 -40.29 -3.45 -4.36
C GLU A 486 -38.86 -2.89 -4.21
N ALA A 487 -38.00 -3.06 -5.22
CA ALA A 487 -36.66 -2.49 -5.29
C ALA A 487 -36.61 -0.94 -5.45
N LYS A 488 -37.73 -0.22 -5.25
CA LYS A 488 -37.81 1.25 -5.31
C LYS A 488 -38.21 1.94 -4.01
N GLU A 489 -38.61 1.21 -2.97
CA GLU A 489 -38.91 1.83 -1.67
C GLU A 489 -37.68 1.92 -0.74
N GLU A 490 -36.65 1.06 -0.92
CA GLU A 490 -35.46 1.04 -0.05
C GLU A 490 -34.36 2.09 -0.37
N VAL A 491 -34.52 2.93 -1.41
CA VAL A 491 -33.54 3.99 -1.74
C VAL A 491 -34.15 5.39 -1.58
N LYS A 492 -34.47 5.76 -0.34
CA LYS A 492 -34.59 7.18 0.02
C LYS A 492 -33.20 7.82 -0.09
N LYS A 493 -33.03 8.76 -1.04
CA LYS A 493 -31.83 9.60 -1.13
C LYS A 493 -31.70 10.46 0.13
N ASN A 494 -30.81 10.07 1.04
CA ASN A 494 -30.34 10.97 2.11
C ASN A 494 -29.50 12.10 1.49
N LYS A 495 -30.16 13.22 1.16
CA LYS A 495 -29.50 14.53 1.18
C LYS A 495 -29.04 14.77 2.62
N MET A 496 -27.76 15.08 2.82
CA MET A 496 -27.24 15.37 4.15
C MET A 496 -27.52 16.84 4.50
N VAL A 497 -28.71 17.11 5.02
CA VAL A 497 -29.08 18.43 5.55
C VAL A 497 -28.34 18.66 6.87
N MET A 498 -27.67 19.81 7.02
CA MET A 498 -26.96 20.15 8.26
C MET A 498 -27.95 20.15 9.45
N PRO A 499 -27.68 19.38 10.52
CA PRO A 499 -28.64 19.21 11.61
C PRO A 499 -28.86 20.52 12.39
N THR A 500 -30.13 20.90 12.57
CA THR A 500 -30.52 22.05 13.37
C THR A 500 -30.29 21.74 14.85
N ILE A 501 -29.37 22.47 15.49
CA ILE A 501 -28.91 22.21 16.87
C ILE A 501 -28.95 23.52 17.66
N GLU A 502 -29.49 23.47 18.87
CA GLU A 502 -29.42 24.56 19.84
C GLU A 502 -27.96 24.80 20.27
N ILE A 503 -27.48 26.02 20.10
CA ILE A 503 -26.11 26.44 20.45
C ILE A 503 -26.19 27.33 21.68
N PRO A 504 -25.46 27.04 22.77
CA PRO A 504 -25.38 27.92 23.93
C PRO A 504 -24.91 29.33 23.58
N ASP A 505 -25.57 30.35 24.13
CA ASP A 505 -25.31 31.77 23.80
C ASP A 505 -23.83 32.17 23.92
N ASN A 506 -23.11 31.58 24.88
CA ASN A 506 -21.69 31.83 25.11
C ASN A 506 -20.75 31.24 24.03
N LEU A 507 -21.27 30.46 23.08
CA LEU A 507 -20.53 29.89 21.95
C LEU A 507 -20.90 30.55 20.61
N THR A 508 -22.01 31.28 20.53
CA THR A 508 -22.56 31.83 19.27
C THR A 508 -21.56 32.75 18.55
N ASP A 509 -20.76 33.51 19.29
CA ASP A 509 -19.71 34.38 18.74
C ASP A 509 -18.31 33.76 18.62
N ASN A 510 -18.12 32.49 19.04
CA ASN A 510 -16.83 31.84 18.96
C ASN A 510 -16.38 31.65 17.49
N LEU A 511 -15.23 32.24 17.15
CA LEU A 511 -14.70 32.30 15.79
C LEU A 511 -14.43 30.90 15.21
N LEU A 512 -13.98 29.94 16.04
CA LEU A 512 -13.73 28.57 15.60
C LEU A 512 -15.05 27.87 15.23
N LEU A 513 -16.14 28.08 15.98
CA LEU A 513 -17.47 27.54 15.64
C LEU A 513 -18.01 28.15 14.33
N LYS A 514 -17.89 29.47 14.13
CA LYS A 514 -18.31 30.14 12.89
C LYS A 514 -17.58 29.57 11.67
N VAL A 515 -16.25 29.41 11.75
CA VAL A 515 -15.46 28.80 10.67
C VAL A 515 -15.82 27.32 10.47
N ILE A 516 -15.94 26.52 11.54
CA ILE A 516 -16.27 25.09 11.44
C ILE A 516 -17.65 24.88 10.81
N LYS A 517 -18.67 25.66 11.16
CA LYS A 517 -20.00 25.61 10.51
C LYS A 517 -19.89 25.75 8.99
N HIS A 518 -19.16 26.75 8.52
CA HIS A 518 -18.96 26.94 7.08
C HIS A 518 -18.21 25.76 6.43
N GLN A 519 -17.12 25.28 7.04
CA GLN A 519 -16.36 24.16 6.47
C GLN A 519 -17.16 22.83 6.47
N ILE A 520 -18.07 22.62 7.44
CA ILE A 520 -19.02 21.51 7.43
C ILE A 520 -19.97 21.61 6.22
N ALA A 521 -20.51 22.79 5.94
CA ALA A 521 -21.39 23.01 4.79
C ALA A 521 -20.68 22.74 3.44
N VAL A 522 -19.43 23.17 3.30
CA VAL A 522 -18.59 22.87 2.12
C VAL A 522 -18.37 21.36 1.96
N LEU A 523 -17.92 20.68 3.02
CA LEU A 523 -17.66 19.25 2.98
C LEU A 523 -18.93 18.41 2.71
N HIS A 524 -20.11 18.83 3.19
CA HIS A 524 -21.37 18.17 2.81
C HIS A 524 -21.70 18.34 1.32
N ALA A 525 -21.43 19.51 0.72
CA ALA A 525 -21.65 19.72 -0.71
C ALA A 525 -20.74 18.82 -1.56
N ASP A 526 -19.45 18.71 -1.19
CA ASP A 526 -18.51 17.81 -1.85
C ASP A 526 -18.95 16.33 -1.70
N MET A 527 -19.36 15.92 -0.49
CA MET A 527 -19.88 14.56 -0.21
C MET A 527 -21.17 14.19 -0.95
N ASP A 528 -21.97 15.15 -1.41
CA ASP A 528 -23.16 14.89 -2.24
C ASP A 528 -22.83 14.94 -3.74
N ASN A 529 -21.80 15.67 -4.18
CA ASN A 529 -21.32 15.68 -5.57
C ASN A 529 -20.67 14.35 -5.99
N ASP A 530 -19.86 13.72 -5.12
CA ASP A 530 -19.17 12.44 -5.37
C ASP A 530 -20.10 11.25 -5.73
N LYS A 531 -21.42 11.41 -5.56
CA LYS A 531 -22.42 10.33 -5.72
C LYS A 531 -23.04 10.24 -7.12
N ASP A 532 -22.93 11.27 -7.96
CA ASP A 532 -23.52 11.29 -9.32
C ASP A 532 -22.51 10.94 -10.45
N GLU A 533 -21.22 10.71 -10.15
CA GLU A 533 -20.22 10.21 -11.11
C GLU A 533 -20.41 8.70 -11.43
N GLY A 534 -21.43 8.41 -12.23
CA GLY A 534 -21.50 7.14 -12.97
C GLY A 534 -20.30 6.96 -13.92
N PRO A 535 -19.92 5.72 -14.27
CA PRO A 535 -18.60 5.41 -14.84
C PRO A 535 -18.31 6.16 -16.15
N ALA A 536 -17.46 7.18 -16.05
CA ALA A 536 -17.04 8.07 -17.13
C ALA A 536 -16.21 7.33 -18.20
N ARG A 537 -16.89 6.66 -19.14
CA ARG A 537 -16.27 6.11 -20.34
C ARG A 537 -15.70 7.24 -21.20
N SER A 538 -14.40 7.48 -21.08
CA SER A 538 -13.62 8.52 -21.75
C SER A 538 -13.53 8.34 -23.28
N LYS A 539 -14.67 8.46 -23.98
CA LYS A 539 -14.73 8.56 -25.44
C LYS A 539 -14.26 9.96 -25.87
N ILE A 540 -12.94 10.12 -25.98
CA ILE A 540 -12.35 11.30 -26.62
C ILE A 540 -12.73 11.29 -28.11
N LYS A 541 -13.79 12.01 -28.46
CA LYS A 541 -14.13 12.32 -29.86
C LYS A 541 -13.15 13.40 -30.37
N VAL A 542 -12.20 13.00 -31.21
CA VAL A 542 -11.45 13.95 -32.04
C VAL A 542 -12.13 14.06 -33.40
N GLU A 543 -13.06 15.01 -33.52
CA GLU A 543 -13.63 15.42 -34.81
C GLU A 543 -13.30 16.90 -35.04
N GLY A 544 -12.24 17.13 -35.81
CA GLY A 544 -11.63 18.45 -36.04
C GLY A 544 -10.70 18.41 -37.24
N GLY A 545 -11.17 17.87 -38.36
CA GLY A 545 -10.34 17.54 -39.51
C GLY A 545 -9.79 18.77 -40.24
N ARG A 546 -8.49 18.72 -40.55
CA ARG A 546 -7.94 19.34 -41.77
C ARG A 546 -7.21 18.28 -42.57
N ASP A 547 -7.45 18.29 -43.87
CA ASP A 547 -6.97 17.31 -44.83
C ASP A 547 -5.46 17.47 -45.09
N MET A 548 -4.78 16.34 -45.29
CA MET A 548 -3.53 16.19 -46.04
C MET A 548 -3.19 14.69 -46.12
N SER A 549 -3.99 13.93 -46.86
CA SER A 549 -3.53 12.64 -47.38
C SER A 549 -2.34 12.84 -48.34
N ILE A 550 -1.27 12.03 -48.23
CA ILE A 550 -0.29 11.67 -49.30
C ILE A 550 0.89 10.83 -48.74
N ARG A 551 1.38 9.88 -49.56
CA ARG A 551 2.66 9.09 -49.40
C ARG A 551 2.79 8.11 -48.23
N GLN A 552 2.24 6.91 -48.43
CA GLN A 552 3.07 5.70 -48.44
C GLN A 552 3.12 5.11 -49.86
N ARG A 553 4.15 4.29 -50.16
CA ARG A 553 4.60 3.82 -51.51
C ARG A 553 5.31 4.95 -52.30
N GLN A 554 6.59 4.88 -52.65
CA GLN A 554 7.29 3.80 -53.35
C GLN A 554 8.79 3.77 -52.99
N ALA A 555 9.34 2.58 -52.76
CA ALA A 555 10.78 2.35 -52.70
C ALA A 555 11.31 1.88 -54.07
N THR A 556 11.50 2.80 -55.00
CA THR A 556 12.15 2.53 -56.30
C THR A 556 12.81 3.79 -56.87
N ALA A 557 13.99 3.61 -57.47
CA ALA A 557 14.70 4.55 -58.34
C ALA A 557 15.02 5.96 -57.78
N ARG A 558 16.26 6.13 -57.30
CA ARG A 558 17.21 7.14 -57.83
C ARG A 558 18.65 6.92 -57.35
N ARG A 559 19.49 6.39 -58.25
CA ARG A 559 20.93 6.72 -58.35
C ARG A 559 21.12 7.35 -59.73
N THR A 560 22.19 8.14 -59.89
CA THR A 560 22.50 8.98 -61.06
C THR A 560 21.56 10.20 -61.24
N ALA A 561 22.07 11.41 -61.53
CA ALA A 561 23.46 11.87 -61.40
C ALA A 561 23.54 13.41 -61.24
N ASP A 562 24.43 13.85 -60.35
CA ASP A 562 25.47 14.87 -60.52
C ASP A 562 26.47 14.65 -59.34
N ARG A 563 27.79 14.89 -59.39
CA ARG A 563 28.69 15.62 -60.32
C ARG A 563 28.60 17.15 -60.31
N GLY A 564 28.61 17.69 -59.09
CA GLY A 564 29.69 18.63 -58.71
C GLY A 564 30.88 17.82 -58.19
#